data_AF-A0A972TL24-F1
#
_entry.id   AF-A0A972TL24-F1
#
_cell.length_a   1.000
_cell.length_b   1.000
_cell.length_c   1.000
_cell.angle_alpha   90.00
_cell.angle_beta   90.00
_cell.angle_gamma   90.00
#
_symmetry.space_group_name_H-M   'P 1'
#
loop_
_entity.id
_entity.type
_entity.pdbx_description
1 polymer ?
#
loop_
_entity_poly.entity_id
_entity_poly.type
_entity_poly.pdbx_seq_one_letter_code
_entity_poly.pdbx_strand_id
1 'polypeptide(L)'
;MNSDFKNLPYMLYADKDGQIYDHPYFRMAAFSGSAPSVLKKEDLIPMPEFSKLFFIPDCPPVGIDPSIGEYRTVSQVEIDGSIIDCYAVAAFLEPGLVRSHLPAVDYSPKSYVLPMWAYTAVGFKDERYWAAGFRIEYNHKWDPRNYDDRELVPSIQKYKKEHRSGPLVEHLINCATMNHCFAAKNLFLKRWEAPLPVSQTCNAACLGCLSLQPDHSCEASHQRISFRPSKKEIVSLAVEHLKTAPEPIVSFGQGCEGEPLTEHELIADSIKEIRRKTERGTINLNTNGSWPETIRELARSGLDSIRISLNSARA
;
A
#
# COMPACT_ATOMS: atom_id res chain seq x y z
N MET A 1 -30.93 1.17 -26.03
CA MET A 1 -30.64 0.26 -24.90
C MET A 1 -29.18 -0.10 -24.98
N ASN A 2 -28.38 0.28 -23.97
CA ASN A 2 -26.93 0.10 -24.00
C ASN A 2 -26.63 -1.39 -23.86
N SER A 3 -26.34 -2.07 -24.98
CA SER A 3 -25.99 -3.50 -25.02
C SER A 3 -24.74 -3.86 -24.22
N ASP A 4 -24.03 -2.85 -23.72
CA ASP A 4 -22.74 -2.96 -23.06
C ASP A 4 -22.82 -3.47 -21.61
N PHE A 5 -23.88 -3.14 -20.87
CA PHE A 5 -23.97 -3.51 -19.45
C PHE A 5 -24.05 -5.01 -19.22
N LYS A 6 -24.69 -5.77 -20.14
CA LYS A 6 -24.75 -7.24 -20.05
C LYS A 6 -23.38 -7.91 -20.07
N ASN A 7 -22.39 -7.24 -20.69
CA ASN A 7 -21.03 -7.73 -20.81
C ASN A 7 -20.13 -7.35 -19.65
N LEU A 8 -20.58 -6.48 -18.73
CA LEU A 8 -19.83 -6.19 -17.51
C LEU A 8 -19.70 -7.44 -16.64
N PRO A 9 -18.66 -7.53 -15.79
CA PRO A 9 -18.58 -8.57 -14.79
C PRO A 9 -19.80 -8.58 -13.86
N TYR A 10 -20.11 -9.74 -13.31
CA TYR A 10 -21.14 -9.89 -12.29
C TYR A 10 -20.72 -9.15 -11.02
N MET A 11 -21.70 -8.53 -10.36
CA MET A 11 -21.50 -7.90 -9.06
C MET A 11 -21.09 -8.97 -8.06
N LEU A 12 -20.08 -8.68 -7.24
CA LEU A 12 -19.73 -9.54 -6.12
C LEU A 12 -20.44 -9.06 -4.85
N TYR A 13 -20.81 -10.01 -4.00
CA TYR A 13 -21.26 -9.76 -2.64
C TYR A 13 -20.63 -10.79 -1.70
N ALA A 14 -20.55 -10.47 -0.42
CA ALA A 14 -20.16 -11.40 0.63
C ALA A 14 -21.33 -11.66 1.59
N ASP A 15 -21.35 -12.83 2.21
CA ASP A 15 -22.18 -13.10 3.38
C ASP A 15 -21.52 -12.58 4.68
N LYS A 16 -22.19 -12.76 5.81
CA LYS A 16 -21.70 -12.32 7.14
C LYS A 16 -20.40 -12.99 7.58
N ASP A 17 -20.11 -14.17 7.04
CA ASP A 17 -18.91 -14.95 7.35
C ASP A 17 -17.76 -14.60 6.39
N GLY A 18 -18.01 -13.67 5.45
CA GLY A 18 -17.04 -13.18 4.48
C GLY A 18 -16.84 -14.09 3.27
N GLN A 19 -17.71 -15.10 3.06
CA GLN A 19 -17.68 -15.87 1.83
C GLN A 19 -18.20 -15.02 0.68
N ILE A 20 -17.48 -15.04 -0.44
CA ILE A 20 -17.74 -14.18 -1.60
C ILE A 20 -18.44 -14.97 -2.69
N TYR A 21 -19.46 -14.36 -3.28
CA TYR A 21 -20.27 -14.92 -4.35
C TYR A 21 -20.46 -13.90 -5.47
N ASP A 22 -20.61 -14.36 -6.70
CA ASP A 22 -21.10 -13.55 -7.80
C ASP A 22 -22.63 -13.55 -7.84
N HIS A 23 -23.20 -12.37 -8.03
CA HIS A 23 -24.65 -12.21 -8.08
C HIS A 23 -25.19 -12.74 -9.42
N PRO A 24 -26.29 -13.53 -9.45
CA PRO A 24 -26.77 -14.19 -10.68
C PRO A 24 -27.25 -13.22 -11.77
N TYR A 25 -27.65 -12.01 -11.38
CA TYR A 25 -28.26 -11.00 -12.26
C TYR A 25 -27.52 -9.66 -12.32
N PHE A 26 -27.40 -8.94 -11.19
CA PHE A 26 -26.74 -7.63 -11.16
C PHE A 26 -25.28 -7.68 -11.64
N ARG A 27 -24.90 -6.65 -12.37
CA ARG A 27 -23.53 -6.45 -12.84
C ARG A 27 -22.79 -5.49 -11.93
N MET A 28 -21.48 -5.63 -11.94
CA MET A 28 -20.54 -4.77 -11.25
C MET A 28 -20.81 -3.30 -11.60
N ALA A 29 -20.93 -2.48 -10.56
CA ALA A 29 -20.88 -1.03 -10.68
C ALA A 29 -19.60 -0.50 -10.04
N ALA A 30 -19.24 0.74 -10.35
CA ALA A 30 -18.16 1.44 -9.70
C ALA A 30 -18.52 2.91 -9.49
N PHE A 31 -17.89 3.54 -8.50
CA PHE A 31 -18.16 4.92 -8.13
C PHE A 31 -17.00 5.85 -8.50
N SER A 32 -17.34 7.10 -8.77
CA SER A 32 -16.42 8.24 -8.78
C SER A 32 -16.90 9.23 -7.72
N GLY A 33 -16.10 9.42 -6.67
CA GLY A 33 -16.58 10.09 -5.46
C GLY A 33 -17.75 9.31 -4.83
N SER A 34 -18.88 9.98 -4.63
CA SER A 34 -20.09 9.40 -4.02
C SER A 34 -21.15 8.98 -5.04
N ALA A 35 -20.86 9.01 -6.34
CA ALA A 35 -21.84 8.76 -7.39
C ALA A 35 -21.44 7.57 -8.27
N PRO A 36 -22.41 6.79 -8.80
CA PRO A 36 -22.15 5.81 -9.83
C PRO A 36 -21.45 6.42 -11.04
N SER A 37 -20.47 5.68 -11.57
CA SER A 37 -19.72 6.00 -12.78
C SER A 37 -19.88 4.86 -13.78
N VAL A 38 -20.02 5.20 -15.07
CA VAL A 38 -20.10 4.21 -16.14
C VAL A 38 -18.73 3.55 -16.30
N LEU A 39 -18.65 2.25 -16.01
CA LEU A 39 -17.48 1.43 -16.30
C LEU A 39 -17.43 1.09 -17.79
N LYS A 40 -16.28 1.32 -18.42
CA LYS A 40 -15.96 0.81 -19.76
C LYS A 40 -15.08 -0.42 -19.65
N LYS A 41 -14.99 -1.18 -20.73
CA LYS A 41 -14.10 -2.35 -20.81
C LYS A 41 -12.64 -1.97 -20.57
N GLU A 42 -12.22 -0.78 -21.02
CA GLU A 42 -10.85 -0.29 -20.87
C GLU A 42 -10.50 0.09 -19.42
N ASP A 43 -11.50 0.27 -18.56
CA ASP A 43 -11.30 0.56 -17.14
C ASP A 43 -11.02 -0.69 -16.31
N LEU A 44 -11.16 -1.87 -16.90
CA LEU A 44 -11.11 -3.17 -16.22
C LEU A 44 -9.86 -3.96 -16.62
N ILE A 45 -9.20 -4.51 -15.60
CA ILE A 45 -8.13 -5.49 -15.75
C ILE A 45 -8.52 -6.80 -15.08
N PRO A 46 -8.06 -7.96 -15.58
CA PRO A 46 -8.07 -9.18 -14.78
C PRO A 46 -7.34 -8.90 -13.46
N MET A 47 -7.98 -9.20 -12.34
CA MET A 47 -7.40 -8.97 -11.03
C MET A 47 -6.17 -9.88 -10.87
N PRO A 48 -4.98 -9.33 -10.61
CA PRO A 48 -3.79 -10.13 -10.39
C PRO A 48 -3.86 -10.96 -9.12
N GLU A 49 -3.16 -12.09 -9.12
CA GLU A 49 -3.14 -13.09 -8.04
C GLU A 49 -2.75 -12.52 -6.67
N PHE A 50 -1.82 -11.56 -6.59
CA PHE A 50 -1.36 -10.98 -5.32
C PHE A 50 -2.17 -9.76 -4.87
N SER A 51 -3.27 -9.48 -5.56
CA SER A 51 -4.30 -8.56 -5.08
C SER A 51 -5.15 -9.23 -4.01
N LYS A 52 -5.79 -8.43 -3.15
CA LYS A 52 -6.63 -8.93 -2.06
C LYS A 52 -8.07 -8.53 -2.26
N LEU A 53 -8.99 -9.42 -1.91
CA LEU A 53 -10.40 -9.11 -1.75
C LEU A 53 -10.70 -8.76 -0.30
N PHE A 54 -11.59 -7.80 -0.12
CA PHE A 54 -12.15 -7.41 1.17
C PHE A 54 -13.66 -7.35 1.02
N PHE A 55 -14.40 -7.74 2.04
CA PHE A 55 -15.79 -7.33 2.16
C PHE A 55 -15.88 -6.15 3.13
N ILE A 56 -16.95 -5.37 3.02
CA ILE A 56 -17.20 -4.18 3.82
C ILE A 56 -18.38 -4.48 4.74
N PRO A 57 -18.14 -4.79 6.03
CA PRO A 57 -19.20 -5.13 6.98
C PRO A 57 -20.33 -4.10 7.00
N ASP A 58 -21.57 -4.56 7.15
CA ASP A 58 -22.79 -3.73 7.25
C ASP A 58 -23.10 -2.86 6.02
N CYS A 59 -22.28 -2.91 4.96
CA CYS A 59 -22.45 -2.04 3.80
C CYS A 59 -22.90 -2.86 2.59
N PRO A 60 -24.15 -2.71 2.11
CA PRO A 60 -24.62 -3.48 0.97
C PRO A 60 -23.98 -3.00 -0.35
N PRO A 61 -23.75 -3.91 -1.31
CA PRO A 61 -23.24 -3.55 -2.63
C PRO A 61 -24.28 -2.78 -3.44
N VAL A 62 -23.80 -1.94 -4.34
CA VAL A 62 -24.60 -1.34 -5.40
C VAL A 62 -24.24 -2.02 -6.71
N GLY A 63 -25.24 -2.60 -7.38
CA GLY A 63 -25.11 -3.23 -8.69
C GLY A 63 -25.86 -2.45 -9.76
N ILE A 64 -25.55 -2.71 -11.03
CA ILE A 64 -26.33 -2.20 -12.17
C ILE A 64 -27.22 -3.30 -12.74
N ASP A 65 -28.51 -2.99 -12.88
CA ASP A 65 -29.47 -3.82 -13.61
C ASP A 65 -29.13 -3.75 -15.11
N PRO A 66 -28.70 -4.85 -15.75
CA PRO A 66 -28.24 -4.81 -17.14
C PRO A 66 -29.38 -4.72 -18.16
N SER A 67 -30.65 -4.85 -17.76
CA SER A 67 -31.82 -4.77 -18.64
C SER A 67 -32.29 -3.33 -18.85
N ILE A 68 -32.26 -2.52 -17.79
CA ILE A 68 -32.77 -1.15 -17.78
C ILE A 68 -31.67 -0.10 -17.52
N GLY A 69 -30.49 -0.52 -17.06
CA GLY A 69 -29.34 0.37 -16.81
C GLY A 69 -29.45 1.17 -15.50
N GLU A 70 -30.27 0.72 -14.54
CA GLU A 70 -30.45 1.37 -13.24
C GLU A 70 -29.51 0.80 -12.19
N TYR A 71 -28.94 1.67 -11.35
CA TYR A 71 -28.17 1.27 -10.18
C TYR A 71 -29.10 0.95 -9.01
N ARG A 72 -28.85 -0.17 -8.32
CA ARG A 72 -29.66 -0.60 -7.17
C ARG A 72 -28.77 -1.08 -6.04
N THR A 73 -29.09 -0.65 -4.84
CA THR A 73 -28.54 -1.24 -3.61
C THR A 73 -29.16 -2.63 -3.43
N VAL A 74 -28.31 -3.64 -3.27
CA VAL A 74 -28.73 -5.03 -3.12
C VAL A 74 -28.37 -5.46 -1.70
N SER A 75 -29.32 -5.31 -0.77
CA SER A 75 -29.10 -5.66 0.63
C SER A 75 -29.25 -7.14 0.92
N GLN A 76 -30.00 -7.86 0.08
CA GLN A 76 -30.30 -9.27 0.25
C GLN A 76 -30.40 -9.97 -1.11
N VAL A 77 -30.07 -11.25 -1.13
CA VAL A 77 -30.30 -12.15 -2.27
C VAL A 77 -31.05 -13.39 -1.78
N GLU A 78 -31.97 -13.89 -2.59
CA GLU A 78 -32.65 -15.16 -2.36
C GLU A 78 -32.01 -16.25 -3.24
N ILE A 79 -31.45 -17.29 -2.60
CA ILE A 79 -30.85 -18.44 -3.28
C ILE A 79 -31.45 -19.70 -2.66
N ASP A 80 -32.05 -20.56 -3.50
CA ASP A 80 -32.67 -21.82 -3.10
C ASP A 80 -33.65 -21.68 -1.90
N GLY A 81 -34.41 -20.58 -1.87
CA GLY A 81 -35.38 -20.27 -0.81
C GLY A 81 -34.76 -19.74 0.50
N SER A 82 -33.45 -19.51 0.53
CA SER A 82 -32.74 -18.89 1.65
C SER A 82 -32.42 -17.43 1.34
N ILE A 83 -32.69 -16.54 2.30
CA ILE A 83 -32.33 -15.12 2.21
C ILE A 83 -30.96 -14.92 2.82
N ILE A 84 -30.05 -14.31 2.06
CA ILE A 84 -28.67 -14.02 2.46
C ILE A 84 -28.47 -12.50 2.46
N ASP A 85 -28.05 -11.95 3.58
CA ASP A 85 -27.63 -10.54 3.67
C ASP A 85 -26.34 -10.34 2.85
N CYS A 86 -26.33 -9.28 2.05
CA CYS A 86 -25.26 -8.97 1.11
C CYS A 86 -24.38 -7.84 1.63
N TYR A 87 -23.08 -8.09 1.71
CA TYR A 87 -22.06 -7.10 2.01
C TYR A 87 -21.19 -6.83 0.79
N ALA A 88 -20.79 -5.58 0.60
CA ALA A 88 -20.07 -5.16 -0.58
C ALA A 88 -18.65 -5.72 -0.60
N VAL A 89 -18.17 -6.09 -1.78
CA VAL A 89 -16.81 -6.59 -1.99
C VAL A 89 -15.98 -5.55 -2.73
N ALA A 90 -14.74 -5.37 -2.30
CA ALA A 90 -13.76 -4.50 -2.91
C ALA A 90 -12.43 -5.23 -3.12
N ALA A 91 -11.64 -4.79 -4.08
CA ALA A 91 -10.27 -5.26 -4.29
C ALA A 91 -9.24 -4.24 -3.82
N PHE A 92 -8.08 -4.73 -3.38
CA PHE A 92 -6.85 -3.95 -3.19
C PHE A 92 -5.78 -4.55 -4.10
N LEU A 93 -5.39 -3.78 -5.11
CA LEU A 93 -4.52 -4.25 -6.18
C LEU A 93 -3.06 -4.38 -5.71
N GLU A 94 -2.33 -5.32 -6.30
CA GLU A 94 -0.88 -5.45 -6.10
C GLU A 94 -0.10 -4.19 -6.56
N PRO A 95 1.14 -3.97 -6.07
CA PRO A 95 1.97 -2.83 -6.49
C PRO A 95 2.17 -2.72 -7.99
N GLY A 96 2.24 -1.48 -8.50
CA GLY A 96 2.36 -1.17 -9.95
C GLY A 96 1.02 -0.95 -10.66
N LEU A 97 -0.09 -1.10 -9.95
CA LEU A 97 -1.44 -0.82 -10.44
C LEU A 97 -2.04 0.40 -9.76
N VAL A 98 -2.85 1.14 -10.51
CA VAL A 98 -3.61 2.30 -10.04
C VAL A 98 -5.09 1.98 -10.16
N ARG A 99 -5.84 2.15 -9.08
CA ARG A 99 -7.30 2.08 -9.14
C ARG A 99 -7.85 3.23 -9.98
N SER A 100 -8.79 2.93 -10.88
CA SER A 100 -9.49 3.94 -11.68
C SER A 100 -10.80 4.38 -11.03
N HIS A 101 -11.42 3.51 -10.24
CA HIS A 101 -12.71 3.74 -9.60
C HIS A 101 -12.77 3.24 -8.15
N LEU A 102 -13.74 3.77 -7.40
CA LEU A 102 -14.11 3.29 -6.06
C LEU A 102 -15.09 2.12 -6.15
N PRO A 103 -15.14 1.23 -5.14
CA PRO A 103 -16.19 0.22 -5.06
C PRO A 103 -17.57 0.89 -4.98
N ALA A 104 -18.57 0.27 -5.59
CA ALA A 104 -19.95 0.73 -5.55
C ALA A 104 -20.65 0.16 -4.30
N VAL A 105 -20.78 1.00 -3.28
CA VAL A 105 -21.18 0.59 -1.93
C VAL A 105 -22.13 1.62 -1.35
N ASP A 106 -23.17 1.14 -0.67
CA ASP A 106 -23.94 2.00 0.21
C ASP A 106 -23.28 2.05 1.59
N TYR A 107 -22.63 3.18 1.88
CA TYR A 107 -21.95 3.41 3.15
C TYR A 107 -22.87 3.97 4.25
N SER A 108 -24.16 4.21 3.96
CA SER A 108 -25.09 4.83 4.92
C SER A 108 -25.29 4.04 6.22
N PRO A 109 -25.23 2.68 6.26
CA PRO A 109 -25.38 1.94 7.52
C PRO A 109 -24.09 1.87 8.36
N LYS A 110 -22.94 2.27 7.78
CA LYS A 110 -21.62 2.06 8.37
C LYS A 110 -21.39 2.94 9.62
N SER A 111 -21.11 2.31 10.75
CA SER A 111 -20.80 3.00 12.03
C SER A 111 -19.30 3.20 12.32
N TYR A 112 -18.42 2.70 11.44
CA TYR A 112 -16.96 2.70 11.62
C TYR A 112 -16.23 3.42 10.48
N VAL A 113 -14.94 3.73 10.65
CA VAL A 113 -14.11 4.33 9.60
C VAL A 113 -13.20 3.27 8.98
N LEU A 114 -13.25 3.12 7.65
CA LEU A 114 -12.36 2.19 6.94
C LEU A 114 -10.91 2.70 6.94
N PRO A 115 -9.90 1.82 7.05
CA PRO A 115 -8.52 2.18 6.73
C PRO A 115 -8.45 2.79 5.34
N MET A 116 -7.62 3.81 5.10
CA MET A 116 -7.56 4.46 3.76
C MET A 116 -6.70 3.67 2.78
N TRP A 117 -7.04 2.41 2.58
CA TRP A 117 -6.47 1.60 1.52
C TRP A 117 -7.10 1.98 0.17
N ALA A 118 -6.38 1.65 -0.90
CA ALA A 118 -6.79 1.92 -2.27
C ALA A 118 -7.83 0.89 -2.76
N TYR A 119 -8.94 0.76 -2.04
CA TYR A 119 -10.04 -0.12 -2.44
C TYR A 119 -10.58 0.27 -3.81
N THR A 120 -10.88 -0.73 -4.63
CA THR A 120 -11.46 -0.53 -5.95
C THR A 120 -12.61 -1.48 -6.20
N ALA A 121 -13.45 -1.12 -7.17
CA ALA A 121 -14.53 -1.97 -7.61
C ALA A 121 -13.96 -3.28 -8.16
N VAL A 122 -14.63 -4.39 -7.84
CA VAL A 122 -14.32 -5.72 -8.35
C VAL A 122 -15.59 -6.48 -8.74
N GLY A 123 -15.49 -7.33 -9.74
CA GLY A 123 -16.56 -8.21 -10.21
C GLY A 123 -16.00 -9.54 -10.73
N PHE A 124 -16.87 -10.46 -11.11
CA PHE A 124 -16.48 -11.79 -11.58
C PHE A 124 -17.03 -12.08 -12.97
N LYS A 125 -16.20 -12.64 -13.85
CA LYS A 125 -16.59 -13.00 -15.22
C LYS A 125 -15.57 -13.95 -15.84
N ASP A 126 -16.04 -14.94 -16.59
CA ASP A 126 -15.17 -15.86 -17.33
C ASP A 126 -14.12 -16.54 -16.41
N GLU A 127 -14.61 -17.06 -15.28
CA GLU A 127 -13.86 -17.78 -14.24
C GLU A 127 -12.72 -16.98 -13.59
N ARG A 128 -12.79 -15.64 -13.63
CA ARG A 128 -11.79 -14.78 -13.01
C ARG A 128 -12.39 -13.48 -12.47
N TYR A 129 -11.66 -12.91 -11.52
CA TYR A 129 -11.94 -11.58 -10.99
C TYR A 129 -11.48 -10.50 -11.96
N TRP A 130 -12.26 -9.43 -12.04
CA TRP A 130 -11.98 -8.22 -12.80
C TRP A 130 -12.08 -7.02 -11.88
N ALA A 131 -11.09 -6.13 -11.92
CA ALA A 131 -11.02 -4.97 -11.05
C ALA A 131 -10.86 -3.68 -11.85
N ALA A 132 -11.37 -2.57 -11.30
CA ALA A 132 -11.29 -1.26 -11.93
C ALA A 132 -9.91 -0.63 -11.72
N GLY A 133 -9.05 -0.67 -12.72
CA GLY A 133 -7.71 -0.12 -12.63
C GLY A 133 -6.88 -0.37 -13.87
N PHE A 134 -5.66 0.15 -13.84
CA PHE A 134 -4.71 -0.01 -14.92
C PHE A 134 -3.29 -0.13 -14.37
N ARG A 135 -2.38 -0.68 -15.18
CA ARG A 135 -0.96 -0.80 -14.83
C ARG A 135 -0.23 0.48 -15.17
N ILE A 136 0.32 1.13 -14.16
CA ILE A 136 1.17 2.31 -14.36
C ILE A 136 2.63 1.90 -14.58
N GLU A 137 3.08 0.85 -13.91
CA GLU A 137 4.46 0.37 -13.99
C GLU A 137 4.51 -1.13 -13.68
N TYR A 138 5.44 -1.84 -14.32
CA TYR A 138 5.90 -3.14 -13.82
C TYR A 138 7.36 -3.03 -13.40
N ASN A 139 7.64 -3.41 -12.16
CA ASN A 139 9.00 -3.44 -11.64
C ASN A 139 9.21 -4.73 -10.83
N HIS A 140 10.08 -5.60 -11.35
CA HIS A 140 10.34 -6.91 -10.75
C HIS A 140 10.85 -6.80 -9.29
N LYS A 141 11.49 -5.69 -8.92
CA LYS A 141 12.00 -5.45 -7.55
C LYS A 141 10.89 -5.20 -6.53
N TRP A 142 9.66 -4.96 -6.98
CA TRP A 142 8.47 -4.78 -6.16
C TRP A 142 7.40 -5.84 -6.44
N ASP A 143 7.78 -6.91 -7.13
CA ASP A 143 6.88 -7.99 -7.47
C ASP A 143 6.65 -8.90 -6.26
N PRO A 144 5.41 -9.04 -5.74
CA PRO A 144 5.12 -9.85 -4.57
C PRO A 144 5.63 -11.29 -4.67
N ARG A 145 5.72 -11.85 -5.88
CA ARG A 145 6.23 -13.21 -6.15
C ARG A 145 7.67 -13.42 -5.69
N ASN A 146 8.44 -12.35 -5.58
CA ASN A 146 9.82 -12.43 -5.13
C ASN A 146 9.94 -12.51 -3.60
N TYR A 147 8.85 -12.37 -2.83
CA TYR A 147 8.88 -12.16 -1.38
C TYR A 147 8.30 -13.32 -0.57
N ASP A 148 8.75 -14.53 -0.87
CA ASP A 148 8.33 -15.76 -0.19
C ASP A 148 8.84 -15.81 1.26
N ASP A 149 7.93 -16.04 2.20
CA ASP A 149 8.25 -16.10 3.63
C ASP A 149 9.11 -17.33 3.98
N ARG A 150 9.09 -18.39 3.15
CA ARG A 150 9.98 -19.56 3.26
C ARG A 150 11.45 -19.20 3.07
N GLU A 151 11.74 -18.13 2.33
CA GLU A 151 13.09 -17.58 2.17
C GLU A 151 13.40 -16.45 3.15
N LEU A 152 12.40 -15.59 3.41
CA LEU A 152 12.55 -14.42 4.28
C LEU A 152 12.85 -14.82 5.74
N VAL A 153 12.06 -15.73 6.33
CA VAL A 153 12.18 -16.05 7.76
C VAL A 153 13.56 -16.62 8.10
N PRO A 154 14.12 -17.60 7.36
CA PRO A 154 15.50 -18.04 7.56
C PRO A 154 16.53 -16.93 7.37
N SER A 155 16.32 -16.03 6.41
CA SER A 155 17.21 -14.89 6.14
C SER A 155 17.26 -13.89 7.29
N ILE A 156 16.10 -13.60 7.91
CA ILE A 156 16.02 -12.80 9.14
C ILE A 156 16.81 -13.47 10.27
N GLN A 157 16.62 -14.77 10.49
CA GLN A 157 17.33 -15.50 11.55
C GLN A 157 18.84 -15.51 11.33
N LYS A 158 19.29 -15.65 10.08
CA LYS A 158 20.70 -15.54 9.72
C LYS A 158 21.23 -14.13 10.02
N TYR A 159 20.50 -13.09 9.59
CA TYR A 159 20.88 -11.70 9.84
C TYR A 159 21.04 -11.40 11.34
N LYS A 160 20.11 -11.86 12.19
CA LYS A 160 20.18 -11.69 13.66
C LYS A 160 21.39 -12.37 14.30
N LYS A 161 21.90 -13.46 13.72
CA LYS A 161 23.09 -14.17 14.21
C LYS A 161 24.39 -13.48 13.79
N GLU A 162 24.42 -12.93 12.58
CA GLU A 162 25.59 -12.26 12.01
C GLU A 162 25.78 -10.84 12.56
N HIS A 163 24.69 -10.17 12.95
CA HIS A 163 24.71 -8.76 13.32
C HIS A 163 24.20 -8.54 14.74
N ARG A 164 24.76 -7.54 15.40
CA ARG A 164 24.24 -7.08 16.70
C ARG A 164 22.86 -6.46 16.47
N SER A 165 21.83 -7.09 17.02
CA SER A 165 20.48 -6.52 16.97
C SER A 165 20.40 -5.26 17.84
N GLY A 166 19.73 -4.25 17.31
CA GLY A 166 19.42 -2.98 17.97
C GLY A 166 17.98 -2.58 17.65
N PRO A 167 17.46 -1.51 18.28
CA PRO A 167 16.08 -1.07 18.06
C PRO A 167 15.70 -0.91 16.58
N LEU A 168 16.61 -0.40 15.75
CA LEU A 168 16.35 -0.23 14.31
C LEU A 168 16.14 -1.57 13.60
N VAL A 169 16.98 -2.56 13.88
CA VAL A 169 16.85 -3.89 13.26
C VAL A 169 15.56 -4.57 13.69
N GLU A 170 15.21 -4.54 14.98
CA GLU A 170 13.94 -5.13 15.45
C GLU A 170 12.71 -4.44 14.84
N HIS A 171 12.75 -3.11 14.69
CA HIS A 171 11.69 -2.39 13.98
C HIS A 171 11.56 -2.83 12.51
N LEU A 172 12.68 -3.02 11.82
CA LEU A 172 12.68 -3.48 10.43
C LEU A 172 12.26 -4.95 10.27
N ILE A 173 12.54 -5.81 11.25
CA ILE A 173 12.00 -7.16 11.30
C ILE A 173 10.47 -7.09 11.34
N ASN A 174 9.91 -6.30 12.24
CA ASN A 174 8.45 -6.12 12.33
C ASN A 174 7.86 -5.52 11.04
N CYS A 175 8.56 -4.57 10.40
CA CYS A 175 8.14 -4.07 9.10
C CYS A 175 8.12 -5.16 8.02
N ALA A 176 9.10 -6.06 8.00
CA ALA A 176 9.16 -7.15 7.03
C ALA A 176 8.10 -8.22 7.26
N THR A 177 7.79 -8.56 8.52
CA THR A 177 6.92 -9.69 8.88
C THR A 177 5.47 -9.32 9.15
N MET A 178 5.20 -8.14 9.72
CA MET A 178 3.84 -7.69 10.08
C MET A 178 3.26 -6.77 9.02
N ASN A 179 4.04 -5.77 8.60
CA ASN A 179 3.60 -4.79 7.59
C ASN A 179 3.86 -5.27 6.15
N HIS A 180 4.55 -6.41 5.99
CA HIS A 180 4.99 -6.95 4.70
C HIS A 180 5.73 -5.95 3.81
N CYS A 181 6.50 -5.02 4.40
CA CYS A 181 7.24 -4.00 3.68
C CYS A 181 8.35 -4.61 2.83
N PHE A 182 8.25 -4.47 1.51
CA PHE A 182 9.22 -5.03 0.55
C PHE A 182 10.64 -4.48 0.74
N ALA A 183 10.79 -3.20 1.06
CA ALA A 183 12.11 -2.63 1.38
C ALA A 183 12.70 -3.29 2.64
N ALA A 184 11.90 -3.51 3.68
CA ALA A 184 12.38 -4.19 4.89
C ALA A 184 12.74 -5.65 4.60
N LYS A 185 11.93 -6.37 3.79
CA LYS A 185 12.25 -7.73 3.34
C LYS A 185 13.57 -7.76 2.55
N ASN A 186 13.79 -6.79 1.68
CA ASN A 186 14.98 -6.63 0.84
C ASN A 186 16.28 -6.48 1.64
N LEU A 187 16.24 -5.83 2.80
CA LEU A 187 17.39 -5.79 3.72
C LEU A 187 17.83 -7.21 4.11
N PHE A 188 16.89 -8.05 4.55
CA PHE A 188 17.21 -9.41 5.02
C PHE A 188 17.53 -10.36 3.86
N LEU A 189 16.91 -10.15 2.70
CA LEU A 189 17.23 -10.86 1.46
C LEU A 189 18.50 -10.32 0.77
N LYS A 190 19.14 -9.28 1.34
CA LYS A 190 20.36 -8.63 0.85
C LYS A 190 20.31 -8.24 -0.63
N ARG A 191 19.24 -7.55 -1.06
CA ARG A 191 19.06 -7.08 -2.44
C ARG A 191 18.32 -5.75 -2.52
N TRP A 192 18.58 -4.97 -3.58
CA TRP A 192 17.82 -3.76 -3.95
C TRP A 192 17.72 -2.70 -2.83
N GLU A 193 16.52 -2.19 -2.54
CA GLU A 193 16.31 -1.09 -1.59
C GLU A 193 16.11 -1.56 -0.15
N ALA A 194 16.85 -0.96 0.79
CA ALA A 194 16.67 -1.12 2.24
C ALA A 194 16.21 0.19 2.91
N PRO A 195 15.28 0.13 3.88
CA PRO A 195 14.71 1.29 4.56
C PRO A 195 15.59 1.75 5.74
N LEU A 196 15.67 3.07 5.95
CA LEU A 196 16.34 3.73 7.07
C LEU A 196 15.37 4.70 7.78
N PRO A 197 14.32 4.20 8.47
CA PRO A 197 13.41 5.07 9.20
C PRO A 197 14.12 5.76 10.36
N VAL A 198 13.94 7.07 10.51
CA VAL A 198 14.61 7.88 11.53
C VAL A 198 13.67 8.79 12.31
N SER A 199 12.54 9.19 11.72
CA SER A 199 11.72 10.28 12.25
C SER A 199 10.50 9.81 13.05
N GLN A 200 10.40 10.27 14.29
CA GLN A 200 9.23 10.05 15.15
C GLN A 200 8.14 11.10 14.93
N THR A 201 8.48 12.24 14.33
CA THR A 201 7.62 13.43 14.25
C THR A 201 7.33 13.79 12.80
N CYS A 202 6.22 14.46 12.55
CA CYS A 202 5.87 14.90 11.22
C CYS A 202 5.46 16.37 11.27
N ASN A 203 5.88 17.14 10.27
CA ASN A 203 5.46 18.52 10.08
C ASN A 203 4.26 18.65 9.13
N ALA A 204 3.65 17.52 8.74
CA ALA A 204 2.42 17.46 7.97
C ALA A 204 1.27 16.90 8.82
N ALA A 205 0.07 17.44 8.60
CA ALA A 205 -1.17 16.99 9.23
C ALA A 205 -2.05 16.30 8.18
N CYS A 206 -1.53 15.24 7.57
CA CYS A 206 -2.28 14.46 6.57
C CYS A 206 -3.58 13.94 7.21
N LEU A 207 -4.71 14.09 6.51
CA LEU A 207 -5.98 13.43 6.90
C LEU A 207 -5.80 11.92 7.07
N GLY A 208 -4.83 11.37 6.32
CA GLY A 208 -4.62 9.95 6.20
C GLY A 208 -3.20 9.45 6.37
N CYS A 209 -2.56 9.80 7.48
CA CYS A 209 -1.21 9.32 7.74
C CYS A 209 -1.16 7.79 7.94
N LEU A 210 -0.25 7.12 7.24
CA LEU A 210 -0.10 5.66 7.26
C LEU A 210 0.40 5.12 8.60
N SER A 211 1.22 5.91 9.32
CA SER A 211 1.94 5.47 10.52
C SER A 211 1.36 5.97 11.83
N LEU A 212 0.45 6.96 11.78
CA LEU A 212 -0.10 7.63 12.96
C LEU A 212 -1.46 8.22 12.61
N GLN A 213 -2.46 7.93 13.43
CA GLN A 213 -3.82 8.41 13.28
C GLN A 213 -4.29 9.00 14.62
N PRO A 214 -5.03 10.12 14.62
CA PRO A 214 -5.69 10.61 15.82
C PRO A 214 -6.70 9.60 16.35
N ASP A 215 -7.05 9.71 17.63
CA ASP A 215 -8.14 8.94 18.22
C ASP A 215 -9.45 9.14 17.43
N HIS A 216 -10.23 8.06 17.30
CA HIS A 216 -11.49 8.04 16.53
C HIS A 216 -11.36 8.30 15.02
N SER A 217 -10.15 8.21 14.45
CA SER A 217 -9.92 8.21 13.00
C SER A 217 -9.92 6.77 12.44
N CYS A 218 -9.57 6.61 11.15
CA CYS A 218 -9.28 5.30 10.58
C CYS A 218 -8.04 4.66 11.24
N GLU A 219 -7.92 3.34 11.14
CA GLU A 219 -6.74 2.64 11.63
C GLU A 219 -5.49 2.97 10.79
N ALA A 220 -4.36 3.19 11.46
CA ALA A 220 -3.07 3.37 10.80
C ALA A 220 -2.62 2.03 10.19
N SER A 221 -2.15 2.05 8.95
CA SER A 221 -1.70 0.82 8.28
C SER A 221 -0.38 0.28 8.82
N HIS A 222 0.44 1.14 9.41
CA HIS A 222 1.72 0.81 10.02
C HIS A 222 1.85 1.47 11.40
N GLN A 223 2.74 0.94 12.22
CA GLN A 223 3.15 1.58 13.46
C GLN A 223 4.28 2.58 13.20
N ARG A 224 4.12 3.84 13.63
CA ARG A 224 5.22 4.82 13.63
C ARG A 224 6.36 4.37 14.53
N ILE A 225 7.59 4.51 14.05
CA ILE A 225 8.81 4.30 14.83
C ILE A 225 8.75 5.11 16.14
N SER A 226 8.96 4.43 17.25
CA SER A 226 8.80 4.97 18.61
C SER A 226 10.11 5.41 19.26
N PHE A 227 11.20 5.40 18.50
CA PHE A 227 12.52 5.82 18.94
C PHE A 227 13.27 6.49 17.78
N ARG A 228 14.28 7.27 18.13
CA ARG A 228 15.25 7.82 17.19
C ARG A 228 16.46 6.89 17.10
N PRO A 229 16.76 6.28 15.94
CA PRO A 229 17.91 5.38 15.82
C PRO A 229 19.24 6.11 16.07
N SER A 230 20.26 5.36 16.48
CA SER A 230 21.61 5.92 16.56
C SER A 230 22.25 6.01 15.17
N LYS A 231 23.10 7.05 14.96
CA LYS A 231 23.97 7.15 13.77
C LYS A 231 24.75 5.86 13.52
N LYS A 232 25.22 5.22 14.59
CA LYS A 232 25.99 3.96 14.50
C LYS A 232 25.17 2.83 13.87
N GLU A 233 23.91 2.66 14.27
CA GLU A 233 23.02 1.65 13.69
C GLU A 233 22.73 1.94 12.21
N ILE A 234 22.38 3.20 11.88
CA ILE A 234 22.08 3.63 10.51
C ILE A 234 23.29 3.34 9.60
N VAL A 235 24.48 3.83 9.98
CA VAL A 235 25.70 3.66 9.20
C VAL A 235 26.07 2.19 9.06
N SER A 236 25.97 1.40 10.13
CA SER A 236 26.34 -0.02 10.09
C SER A 236 25.48 -0.79 9.10
N LEU A 237 24.15 -0.62 9.20
CA LEU A 237 23.17 -1.29 8.34
C LEU A 237 23.33 -0.83 6.89
N ALA A 238 23.41 0.49 6.66
CA ALA A 238 23.52 1.05 5.32
C ALA A 238 24.80 0.60 4.61
N VAL A 239 25.96 0.67 5.28
CA VAL A 239 27.24 0.30 4.67
C VAL A 239 27.30 -1.18 4.32
N GLU A 240 26.78 -2.06 5.18
CA GLU A 240 26.72 -3.49 4.90
C GLU A 240 25.84 -3.77 3.67
N HIS A 241 24.63 -3.24 3.66
CA HIS A 241 23.68 -3.43 2.55
C HIS A 241 24.26 -2.88 1.24
N LEU A 242 24.76 -1.65 1.24
CA LEU A 242 25.36 -1.02 0.06
C LEU A 242 26.57 -1.79 -0.48
N LYS A 243 27.34 -2.47 0.38
CA LYS A 243 28.51 -3.26 -0.05
C LYS A 243 28.17 -4.66 -0.54
N THR A 244 26.97 -5.18 -0.29
CA THR A 244 26.66 -6.59 -0.54
C THR A 244 25.53 -6.76 -1.55
N ALA A 245 24.47 -5.98 -1.43
CA ALA A 245 23.26 -6.13 -2.23
C ALA A 245 23.45 -5.72 -3.70
N PRO A 246 22.93 -6.47 -4.68
CA PRO A 246 22.88 -6.03 -6.08
C PRO A 246 22.01 -4.79 -6.23
N GLU A 247 22.47 -3.86 -7.08
CA GLU A 247 21.81 -2.57 -7.35
C GLU A 247 21.32 -1.87 -6.07
N PRO A 248 22.20 -1.63 -5.10
CA PRO A 248 21.78 -1.37 -3.74
C PRO A 248 21.33 0.08 -3.56
N ILE A 249 20.20 0.25 -2.88
CA ILE A 249 19.65 1.53 -2.47
C ILE A 249 19.42 1.48 -0.96
N VAL A 250 19.69 2.59 -0.27
CA VAL A 250 19.20 2.81 1.09
C VAL A 250 18.36 4.07 1.12
N SER A 251 17.21 4.05 1.79
CA SER A 251 16.23 5.14 1.71
C SER A 251 15.77 5.63 3.07
N PHE A 252 15.94 6.91 3.33
CA PHE A 252 15.22 7.64 4.38
C PHE A 252 13.81 8.00 3.90
N GLY A 253 12.85 8.16 4.81
CA GLY A 253 11.46 8.49 4.47
C GLY A 253 10.61 7.27 4.15
N GLN A 254 10.18 6.55 5.17
CA GLN A 254 9.44 5.31 5.05
C GLN A 254 8.01 5.43 5.56
N GLY A 255 7.15 4.51 5.11
CA GLY A 255 5.74 4.50 5.53
C GLY A 255 5.52 4.23 7.03
N CYS A 256 6.55 3.87 7.78
CA CYS A 256 6.54 3.64 9.22
C CYS A 256 7.19 4.77 10.04
N GLU A 257 7.52 5.92 9.43
CA GLU A 257 8.07 7.08 10.15
C GLU A 257 7.22 8.34 9.90
N GLY A 258 7.66 9.46 10.48
CA GLY A 258 7.15 10.79 10.19
C GLY A 258 7.86 11.44 9.00
N GLU A 259 7.99 12.77 9.02
CA GLU A 259 8.71 13.47 7.95
C GLU A 259 10.22 13.39 8.24
N PRO A 260 11.04 12.77 7.37
CA PRO A 260 12.48 12.60 7.65
C PRO A 260 13.26 13.91 7.74
N LEU A 261 12.81 15.00 7.10
CA LEU A 261 13.49 16.31 7.22
C LEU A 261 13.54 16.84 8.65
N THR A 262 12.67 16.38 9.56
CA THR A 262 12.76 16.73 10.99
C THR A 262 14.01 16.14 11.68
N GLU A 263 14.68 15.18 11.04
CA GLU A 263 15.89 14.51 11.52
C GLU A 263 17.12 14.79 10.63
N HIS A 264 17.10 15.89 9.89
CA HIS A 264 18.11 16.20 8.89
C HIS A 264 19.56 16.21 9.38
N GLU A 265 19.85 16.66 10.61
CA GLU A 265 21.21 16.63 11.16
C GLU A 265 21.74 15.19 11.27
N LEU A 266 20.90 14.27 11.79
CA LEU A 266 21.23 12.84 11.88
C LEU A 266 21.42 12.22 10.51
N ILE A 267 20.55 12.57 9.56
CA ILE A 267 20.63 12.10 8.18
C ILE A 267 21.94 12.60 7.56
N ALA A 268 22.22 13.90 7.58
CA ALA A 268 23.43 14.51 7.01
C ALA A 268 24.70 13.84 7.55
N ASP A 269 24.78 13.68 8.88
CA ASP A 269 25.91 13.05 9.54
C ASP A 269 26.06 11.57 9.21
N SER A 270 24.94 10.86 9.04
CA SER A 270 24.94 9.45 8.65
C SER A 270 25.39 9.29 7.20
N ILE A 271 24.91 10.14 6.28
CA ILE A 271 25.30 10.12 4.86
C ILE A 271 26.81 10.34 4.72
N LYS A 272 27.36 11.38 5.36
CA LYS A 272 28.82 11.66 5.32
C LYS A 272 29.64 10.44 5.78
N GLU A 273 29.22 9.81 6.87
CA GLU A 273 29.93 8.64 7.42
C GLU A 273 29.74 7.38 6.56
N ILE A 274 28.57 7.19 5.94
CA ILE A 274 28.35 6.11 4.97
C ILE A 274 29.28 6.30 3.77
N ARG A 275 29.33 7.50 3.19
CA ARG A 275 30.17 7.83 2.03
C ARG A 275 31.66 7.67 2.32
N ARG A 276 32.10 8.06 3.53
CA ARG A 276 33.47 7.77 4.00
C ARG A 276 33.83 6.28 4.00
N LYS A 277 32.84 5.38 4.14
CA LYS A 277 33.06 3.92 4.21
C LYS A 277 32.77 3.19 2.91
N THR A 278 31.99 3.78 2.00
CA THR A 278 31.61 3.19 0.71
C THR A 278 31.04 4.23 -0.26
N GLU A 279 31.51 4.20 -1.50
CA GLU A 279 30.94 4.95 -2.63
C GLU A 279 29.89 4.13 -3.40
N ARG A 280 29.66 2.87 -3.03
CA ARG A 280 28.72 1.99 -3.73
C ARG A 280 27.27 2.34 -3.40
N GLY A 281 26.41 2.29 -4.42
CA GLY A 281 24.95 2.35 -4.32
C GLY A 281 24.38 3.74 -4.05
N THR A 282 23.05 3.82 -4.04
CA THR A 282 22.30 5.08 -3.95
C THR A 282 21.78 5.31 -2.54
N ILE A 283 21.96 6.52 -2.01
CA ILE A 283 21.27 7.01 -0.82
C ILE A 283 20.12 7.90 -1.29
N ASN A 284 18.90 7.47 -0.98
CA ASN A 284 17.67 8.13 -1.38
C ASN A 284 16.93 8.75 -0.18
N LEU A 285 16.19 9.82 -0.43
CA LEU A 285 15.30 10.47 0.53
C LEU A 285 13.89 10.58 -0.04
N ASN A 286 12.91 10.00 0.63
CA ASN A 286 11.50 10.29 0.37
C ASN A 286 11.02 11.36 1.35
N THR A 287 10.45 12.46 0.88
CA THR A 287 10.05 13.58 1.75
C THR A 287 8.82 14.30 1.19
N ASN A 288 8.12 15.08 2.00
CA ASN A 288 7.13 16.05 1.53
C ASN A 288 7.77 17.31 0.88
N GLY A 289 9.09 17.48 0.97
CA GLY A 289 9.80 18.60 0.33
C GLY A 289 9.66 19.94 1.06
N SER A 290 9.14 19.97 2.30
CA SER A 290 8.73 21.20 2.96
C SER A 290 9.87 22.14 3.35
N TRP A 291 11.12 21.64 3.49
CA TRP A 291 12.29 22.42 3.90
C TRP A 291 13.41 22.39 2.83
N PRO A 292 13.35 23.27 1.81
CA PRO A 292 14.30 23.26 0.70
C PRO A 292 15.77 23.48 1.09
N GLU A 293 16.05 24.35 2.07
CA GLU A 293 17.44 24.58 2.53
C GLU A 293 18.06 23.32 3.13
N THR A 294 17.27 22.60 3.94
CA THR A 294 17.65 21.32 4.50
C THR A 294 17.93 20.29 3.41
N ILE A 295 17.12 20.24 2.36
CA ILE A 295 17.37 19.36 1.20
C ILE A 295 18.71 19.70 0.53
N ARG A 296 19.04 21.00 0.37
CA ARG A 296 20.34 21.41 -0.20
C ARG A 296 21.50 20.97 0.68
N GLU A 297 21.35 21.00 2.00
CA GLU A 297 22.36 20.50 2.93
C GLU A 297 22.55 18.98 2.82
N LEU A 298 21.46 18.22 2.73
CA LEU A 298 21.51 16.77 2.55
C LEU A 298 22.17 16.40 1.20
N ALA A 299 21.86 17.13 0.13
CA ALA A 299 22.53 16.99 -1.16
C ALA A 299 24.05 17.22 -1.04
N ARG A 300 24.48 18.30 -0.37
CA ARG A 300 25.91 18.58 -0.11
C ARG A 300 26.59 17.53 0.77
N SER A 301 25.82 16.79 1.56
CA SER A 301 26.33 15.73 2.43
C SER A 301 26.57 14.40 1.69
N GLY A 302 26.10 14.28 0.45
CA GLY A 302 26.26 13.09 -0.40
C GLY A 302 24.98 12.29 -0.66
N LEU A 303 23.81 12.91 -0.50
CA LEU A 303 22.52 12.34 -0.94
C LEU A 303 22.47 12.29 -2.48
N ASP A 304 22.09 11.14 -3.05
CA ASP A 304 22.10 10.94 -4.51
C ASP A 304 20.73 11.16 -5.16
N SER A 305 19.66 10.79 -4.45
CA SER A 305 18.30 10.77 -5.00
C SER A 305 17.29 11.32 -3.99
N ILE A 306 16.25 11.97 -4.52
CA ILE A 306 15.13 12.47 -3.73
C ILE A 306 13.81 12.18 -4.46
N ARG A 307 12.82 11.71 -3.70
CA ARG A 307 11.42 11.62 -4.12
C ARG A 307 10.59 12.57 -3.27
N ILE A 308 9.92 13.52 -3.92
CA ILE A 308 9.02 14.46 -3.24
C ILE A 308 7.58 13.99 -3.45
N SER A 309 6.90 13.68 -2.35
CA SER A 309 5.51 13.25 -2.36
C SER A 309 4.56 14.44 -2.34
N LEU A 310 3.67 14.51 -3.33
CA LEU A 310 2.57 15.46 -3.38
C LEU A 310 1.25 14.73 -3.13
N ASN A 311 0.57 15.05 -2.03
CA ASN A 311 -0.70 14.39 -1.66
C ASN A 311 -1.85 14.73 -2.61
N SER A 312 -1.89 15.95 -3.14
CA SER A 312 -2.90 16.38 -4.09
C SER A 312 -2.34 17.51 -4.94
N ALA A 313 -2.53 17.42 -6.26
CA ALA A 313 -2.37 18.55 -7.15
C ALA A 313 -3.60 19.45 -7.00
N ARG A 314 -3.63 20.30 -5.98
CA ARG A 314 -4.47 21.49 -6.02
C ARG A 314 -3.66 22.59 -6.67
N ALA A 315 -4.14 23.10 -7.80
CA ALA A 315 -3.76 24.41 -8.31
C ALA A 315 -4.30 25.49 -7.37
#